data_AF-A0A916VXH4-F1
#
_entry.id   AF-A0A916VXH4-F1
#
_cell.length_a   1.000
_cell.length_b   1.000
_cell.length_c   1.000
_cell.angle_alpha   90.00
_cell.angle_beta   90.00
_cell.angle_gamma   90.00
#
_symmetry.space_group_name_H-M   'P 1'
#
loop_
_entity.id
_entity.type
_entity.pdbx_description
1 polymer ?
#
loop_
_entity_poly.entity_id
_entity_poly.type
_entity_poly.pdbx_seq_one_letter_code
_entity_poly.pdbx_strand_id
1 'polypeptide(L)'
;MGARNLAQFTNNEAVVDVGDLTLMEKSQILYNHVNFGGQSQSWRTNVKPHLAAVAEVDGFLPGIAERLGDPNFTKGLEPRAASLVRFMKEPREHLVDTVNALDGPLQAALLLVYVHQAGFDPTDHNGAAADAVAELTGYSLTKLQDCFAELKGSFLKLSGTKWTFAHPTISDALTEILRQKPHMMAALIRGATIDTILSSFICEGSPAIRDALVVPSALDDALVDRLGRTPDELQLNWMLFQYLAYRASDAVIAKIVRQYPSVLTRRCWSYDLLARDPRMAAFGRAQRIGVLPSELRERAADELESAVFDDNDISFFEEEEILALLPSLRLAKLGLALRTRVLPSLEARIEQIVEDADLDEEPDSHFKNVLGILDWLEALGVDEDAEVLIEEARDQVRRSVGNLEERKRERDEESGDEIDWAHILSQEREAPAPNDESPKRSIFDDVDK
;
A
#
# COMPACT_ATOMS: atom_id res chain seq x y z
N MET A 1 12.91 -27.90 -30.16
CA MET A 1 11.47 -27.74 -30.42
C MET A 1 10.88 -27.01 -29.22
N GLY A 2 10.41 -25.78 -29.24
CA GLY A 2 10.46 -24.69 -30.22
C GLY A 2 10.06 -23.46 -29.40
N ALA A 3 10.98 -22.53 -29.16
CA ALA A 3 10.69 -21.25 -28.54
C ALA A 3 10.84 -20.18 -29.62
N ARG A 4 9.71 -19.85 -30.25
CA ARG A 4 9.59 -18.65 -31.08
C ARG A 4 9.40 -17.49 -30.12
N ASN A 5 10.48 -16.84 -29.68
CA ASN A 5 10.31 -15.52 -29.12
C ASN A 5 10.01 -14.58 -30.29
N LEU A 6 8.85 -13.93 -30.21
CA LEU A 6 8.31 -13.04 -31.22
C LEU A 6 9.25 -11.83 -31.39
N ALA A 7 9.25 -11.23 -32.60
CA ALA A 7 10.12 -10.11 -32.95
C ALA A 7 9.93 -8.87 -32.05
N GLN A 8 8.87 -8.81 -31.24
CA GLN A 8 8.59 -7.71 -30.31
C GLN A 8 9.51 -7.68 -29.07
N PHE A 9 10.33 -8.72 -28.85
CA PHE A 9 11.20 -8.82 -27.67
C PHE A 9 12.66 -8.38 -27.91
N THR A 10 13.01 -7.83 -29.07
CA THR A 10 14.42 -7.45 -29.39
C THR A 10 14.91 -6.15 -28.77
N ASN A 11 14.01 -5.27 -28.30
CA ASN A 11 14.39 -3.90 -27.92
C ASN A 11 14.33 -3.67 -26.40
N ASN A 12 14.21 -4.73 -25.58
CA ASN A 12 13.86 -4.66 -24.15
C ASN A 12 12.57 -3.87 -23.80
N GLU A 13 11.87 -3.33 -24.79
CA GLU A 13 10.53 -2.75 -24.70
C GLU A 13 9.52 -3.73 -25.30
N ALA A 14 9.39 -4.90 -24.70
CA ALA A 14 8.26 -5.77 -25.02
C ALA A 14 7.05 -5.31 -24.23
N VAL A 15 6.22 -4.44 -24.83
CA VAL A 15 4.87 -4.18 -24.32
C VAL A 15 4.03 -5.40 -24.68
N VAL A 16 3.84 -6.31 -23.72
CA VAL A 16 2.82 -7.36 -23.84
C VAL A 16 1.48 -6.67 -23.63
N ASP A 17 0.79 -6.37 -24.73
CA ASP A 17 -0.55 -5.84 -24.67
C ASP A 17 -1.51 -6.98 -24.30
N VAL A 18 -1.69 -7.19 -22.99
CA VAL A 18 -2.53 -8.27 -22.45
C VAL A 18 -4.03 -7.99 -22.60
N GLY A 19 -4.40 -6.84 -23.18
CA GLY A 19 -5.80 -6.38 -23.30
C GLY A 19 -6.52 -6.81 -24.57
N ASP A 20 -5.83 -6.94 -25.70
CA ASP A 20 -6.45 -7.13 -27.02
C ASP A 20 -6.48 -8.60 -27.47
N LEU A 21 -7.02 -9.47 -26.62
CA LEU A 21 -7.25 -10.87 -26.96
C LEU A 21 -8.26 -10.98 -28.11
N THR A 22 -7.89 -11.69 -29.17
CA THR A 22 -8.82 -12.01 -30.26
C THR A 22 -9.92 -12.95 -29.76
N LEU A 23 -11.07 -12.96 -30.44
CA LEU A 23 -12.16 -13.89 -30.09
C LEU A 23 -11.70 -15.36 -30.10
N MET A 24 -10.76 -15.71 -30.97
CA MET A 24 -10.20 -17.06 -31.05
C MET A 24 -9.33 -17.39 -29.83
N GLU A 25 -8.51 -16.46 -29.36
CA GLU A 25 -7.71 -16.63 -28.13
C GLU A 25 -8.58 -16.67 -26.89
N LYS A 26 -9.55 -15.74 -26.77
CA LYS A 26 -10.56 -15.76 -25.68
C LYS A 26 -11.27 -17.09 -25.63
N SER A 27 -11.67 -17.60 -26.79
CA SER A 27 -12.29 -18.91 -26.90
C SER A 27 -11.34 -19.98 -26.36
N GLN A 28 -10.09 -20.02 -26.85
CA GLN A 28 -9.11 -21.05 -26.48
C GLN A 28 -8.82 -21.08 -24.98
N ILE A 29 -8.67 -19.91 -24.39
CA ILE A 29 -8.49 -19.75 -22.95
C ILE A 29 -9.71 -20.31 -22.20
N LEU A 30 -10.93 -19.90 -22.58
CA LEU A 30 -12.16 -20.37 -21.95
C LEU A 30 -12.32 -21.90 -22.06
N TYR A 31 -12.04 -22.46 -23.23
CA TYR A 31 -12.09 -23.90 -23.44
C TYR A 31 -11.12 -24.62 -22.53
N ASN A 32 -9.86 -24.17 -22.47
CA ASN A 32 -8.83 -24.82 -21.66
C ASN A 32 -9.24 -24.86 -20.19
N HIS A 33 -9.69 -23.73 -19.64
CA HIS A 33 -10.06 -23.68 -18.24
C HIS A 33 -11.34 -24.47 -17.91
N VAL A 34 -12.35 -24.45 -18.78
CA VAL A 34 -13.57 -25.23 -18.56
C VAL A 34 -13.32 -26.74 -18.73
N ASN A 35 -12.53 -27.13 -19.72
CA ASN A 35 -12.30 -28.54 -20.05
C ASN A 35 -11.31 -29.23 -19.10
N PHE A 36 -10.23 -28.54 -18.74
CA PHE A 36 -9.17 -29.09 -17.88
C PHE A 36 -9.30 -28.64 -16.41
N GLY A 37 -10.36 -27.88 -16.09
CA GLY A 37 -10.72 -27.50 -14.73
C GLY A 37 -11.38 -28.63 -13.94
N GLY A 38 -11.91 -28.29 -12.76
CA GLY A 38 -12.55 -29.23 -11.85
C GLY A 38 -14.03 -29.52 -12.13
N GLN A 39 -14.64 -28.91 -13.15
CA GLN A 39 -16.08 -29.04 -13.43
C GLN A 39 -16.51 -30.47 -13.76
N SER A 40 -17.71 -30.84 -13.31
CA SER A 40 -18.29 -32.14 -13.62
C SER A 40 -18.69 -32.26 -15.09
N GLN A 41 -18.77 -33.50 -15.59
CA GLN A 41 -19.22 -33.76 -16.97
C GLN A 41 -20.60 -33.15 -17.26
N SER A 42 -21.55 -33.36 -16.35
CA SER A 42 -22.92 -32.87 -16.49
C SER A 42 -22.97 -31.35 -16.57
N TRP A 43 -22.12 -30.66 -15.81
CA TRP A 43 -22.02 -29.21 -15.86
C TRP A 43 -21.46 -28.75 -17.22
N ARG A 44 -20.35 -29.34 -17.69
CA ARG A 44 -19.72 -29.03 -18.98
C ARG A 44 -20.69 -29.18 -20.16
N THR A 45 -21.45 -30.28 -20.18
CA THR A 45 -22.48 -30.51 -21.22
C THR A 45 -23.55 -29.41 -21.22
N ASN A 46 -24.00 -28.97 -20.05
CA ASN A 46 -25.06 -27.97 -19.94
C ASN A 46 -24.60 -26.55 -20.33
N VAL A 47 -23.33 -26.19 -20.09
CA VAL A 47 -22.81 -24.86 -20.42
C VAL A 47 -22.25 -24.75 -21.84
N LYS A 48 -21.87 -25.87 -22.46
CA LYS A 48 -21.30 -25.92 -23.82
C LYS A 48 -22.03 -25.05 -24.86
N PRO A 49 -23.39 -25.06 -24.94
CA PRO A 49 -24.11 -24.23 -25.92
C PRO A 49 -23.95 -22.72 -25.71
N HIS A 50 -23.42 -22.30 -24.57
CA HIS A 50 -23.35 -20.90 -24.16
C HIS A 50 -21.92 -20.34 -24.16
N LEU A 51 -20.87 -21.18 -24.25
CA LEU A 51 -19.47 -20.74 -24.14
C LEU A 51 -19.03 -19.75 -25.23
N ALA A 52 -19.63 -19.81 -26.43
CA ALA A 52 -19.38 -18.83 -27.49
C ALA A 52 -19.77 -17.40 -27.05
N ALA A 53 -20.97 -17.25 -26.47
CA ALA A 53 -21.43 -15.96 -25.96
C ALA A 53 -20.59 -15.44 -24.79
N VAL A 54 -19.99 -16.35 -24.01
CA VAL A 54 -19.09 -16.02 -22.90
C VAL A 54 -17.74 -15.50 -23.42
N ALA A 55 -17.21 -16.09 -24.50
CA ALA A 55 -15.97 -15.64 -25.14
C ALA A 55 -16.12 -14.28 -25.84
N GLU A 56 -17.34 -13.91 -26.26
CA GLU A 56 -17.66 -12.63 -26.89
C GLU A 56 -17.77 -11.45 -25.90
N VAL A 57 -17.64 -11.70 -24.59
CA VAL A 57 -17.75 -10.65 -23.58
C VAL A 57 -16.62 -9.61 -23.74
N ASP A 58 -17.03 -8.34 -23.85
CA ASP A 58 -16.14 -7.19 -23.77
C ASP A 58 -15.50 -7.14 -22.38
N GLY A 59 -14.16 -6.97 -22.33
CA GLY A 59 -13.41 -7.06 -21.08
C GLY A 59 -13.17 -8.49 -20.58
N PHE A 60 -13.16 -9.49 -21.48
CA PHE A 60 -12.78 -10.87 -21.15
C PHE A 60 -11.46 -10.93 -20.38
N LEU A 61 -11.47 -11.51 -19.18
CA LEU A 61 -10.29 -11.72 -18.35
C LEU A 61 -9.99 -13.22 -18.23
N PRO A 62 -8.79 -13.69 -18.64
CA PRO A 62 -8.39 -15.09 -18.51
C PRO A 62 -8.57 -15.66 -17.10
N GLY A 63 -8.23 -14.87 -16.06
CA GLY A 63 -8.40 -15.29 -14.67
C GLY A 63 -9.86 -15.51 -14.24
N ILE A 64 -10.84 -14.90 -14.93
CA ILE A 64 -12.27 -15.18 -14.68
C ILE A 64 -12.70 -16.45 -15.41
N ALA A 65 -12.18 -16.68 -16.63
CA ALA A 65 -12.37 -17.96 -17.32
C ALA A 65 -11.80 -19.14 -16.53
N GLU A 66 -10.66 -18.95 -15.84
CA GLU A 66 -10.10 -19.93 -14.89
C GLU A 66 -11.08 -20.26 -13.78
N ARG A 67 -11.66 -19.24 -13.12
CA ARG A 67 -12.66 -19.43 -12.06
C ARG A 67 -13.90 -20.16 -12.56
N LEU A 68 -14.33 -19.92 -13.80
CA LEU A 68 -15.47 -20.65 -14.38
C LEU A 68 -15.17 -22.17 -14.49
N GLY A 69 -13.90 -22.55 -14.63
CA GLY A 69 -13.44 -23.94 -14.61
C GLY A 69 -13.39 -24.58 -13.22
N ASP A 70 -13.62 -23.83 -12.14
CA ASP A 70 -13.53 -24.32 -10.77
C ASP A 70 -14.93 -24.44 -10.13
N PRO A 71 -15.36 -25.66 -9.71
CA PRO A 71 -16.65 -25.89 -9.06
C PRO A 71 -16.90 -24.99 -7.84
N ASN A 72 -15.86 -24.59 -7.13
CA ASN A 72 -15.99 -23.72 -5.95
C ASN A 72 -16.56 -22.34 -6.30
N PHE A 73 -16.37 -21.88 -7.54
CA PHE A 73 -16.93 -20.63 -8.05
C PHE A 73 -18.22 -20.83 -8.85
N THR A 74 -18.75 -22.04 -9.01
CA THR A 74 -19.96 -22.27 -9.82
C THR A 74 -21.10 -22.96 -9.07
N LYS A 75 -20.98 -23.19 -7.75
CA LYS A 75 -22.00 -23.87 -6.92
C LYS A 75 -23.41 -23.29 -7.05
N GLY A 76 -23.55 -21.97 -7.26
CA GLY A 76 -24.82 -21.27 -7.45
C GLY A 76 -25.10 -20.80 -8.88
N LEU A 77 -24.21 -21.11 -9.82
CA LEU A 77 -24.28 -20.56 -11.17
C LEU A 77 -25.22 -21.39 -12.04
N GLU A 78 -26.33 -20.78 -12.45
CA GLU A 78 -27.26 -21.43 -13.39
C GLU A 78 -26.59 -21.63 -14.76
N PRO A 79 -26.73 -22.82 -15.39
CA PRO A 79 -26.14 -23.10 -16.70
C PRO A 79 -27.00 -22.48 -17.81
N ARG A 80 -27.07 -21.15 -17.84
CA ARG A 80 -27.79 -20.36 -18.85
C ARG A 80 -26.88 -19.25 -19.37
N ALA A 81 -27.05 -18.87 -20.63
CA ALA A 81 -26.23 -17.85 -21.28
C ALA A 81 -26.16 -16.53 -20.48
N ALA A 82 -27.29 -16.02 -19.99
CA ALA A 82 -27.32 -14.77 -19.23
C ALA A 82 -26.47 -14.82 -17.96
N SER A 83 -26.56 -15.91 -17.20
CA SER A 83 -25.81 -16.11 -15.95
C SER A 83 -24.32 -16.25 -16.21
N LEU A 84 -23.93 -17.00 -17.24
CA LEU A 84 -22.53 -17.19 -17.63
C LEU A 84 -21.89 -15.90 -18.20
N VAL A 85 -22.65 -15.12 -18.98
CA VAL A 85 -22.19 -13.82 -19.48
C VAL A 85 -22.05 -12.83 -18.32
N ARG A 86 -22.99 -12.80 -17.38
CA ARG A 86 -22.91 -11.96 -16.18
C ARG A 86 -21.70 -12.32 -15.32
N PHE A 87 -21.41 -13.61 -15.14
CA PHE A 87 -20.21 -14.10 -14.43
C PHE A 87 -18.92 -13.45 -14.97
N MET A 88 -18.81 -13.34 -16.30
CA MET A 88 -17.65 -12.70 -16.94
C MET A 88 -17.66 -11.18 -16.85
N LYS A 89 -18.84 -10.55 -16.97
CA LYS A 89 -18.98 -9.08 -16.98
C LYS A 89 -18.89 -8.45 -15.59
N GLU A 90 -19.36 -9.15 -14.56
CA GLU A 90 -19.50 -8.64 -13.19
C GLU A 90 -18.76 -9.55 -12.19
N PRO A 91 -17.43 -9.74 -12.35
CA PRO A 91 -16.68 -10.74 -11.59
C PRO A 91 -16.63 -10.47 -10.08
N ARG A 92 -16.80 -9.20 -9.66
CA ARG A 92 -16.86 -8.83 -8.23
C ARG A 92 -18.19 -9.25 -7.60
N GLU A 93 -19.32 -8.94 -8.23
CA GLU A 93 -20.65 -9.33 -7.72
C GLU A 93 -20.77 -10.85 -7.64
N HIS A 94 -20.31 -11.55 -8.68
CA HIS A 94 -20.30 -13.01 -8.67
C HIS A 94 -19.41 -13.57 -7.54
N LEU A 95 -18.26 -12.96 -7.25
CA LEU A 95 -17.39 -13.42 -6.17
C LEU A 95 -18.04 -13.21 -4.79
N VAL A 96 -18.77 -12.11 -4.61
CA VAL A 96 -19.58 -11.87 -3.40
C VAL A 96 -20.64 -12.96 -3.23
N ASP A 97 -21.39 -13.26 -4.30
CA ASP A 97 -22.40 -14.32 -4.30
C ASP A 97 -21.78 -15.69 -4.00
N THR A 98 -20.63 -15.97 -4.61
CA THR A 98 -19.87 -17.21 -4.41
C THR A 98 -19.48 -17.40 -2.95
N VAL A 99 -18.86 -16.38 -2.35
CA VAL A 99 -18.42 -16.43 -0.95
C VAL A 99 -19.63 -16.56 -0.02
N ASN A 100 -20.73 -15.86 -0.29
CA ASN A 100 -21.97 -16.01 0.48
C ASN A 100 -22.63 -17.39 0.33
N ALA A 101 -22.37 -18.11 -0.76
CA ALA A 101 -22.87 -19.47 -1.00
C ALA A 101 -21.99 -20.57 -0.38
N LEU A 102 -20.79 -20.24 0.10
CA LEU A 102 -19.94 -21.19 0.83
C LEU A 102 -20.59 -21.60 2.16
N ASP A 103 -20.27 -22.80 2.64
CA ASP A 103 -20.71 -23.24 3.97
C ASP A 103 -20.15 -22.31 5.06
N GLY A 104 -20.91 -22.15 6.15
CA GLY A 104 -20.56 -21.25 7.26
C GLY A 104 -19.10 -21.35 7.76
N PRO A 105 -18.55 -22.56 7.98
CA PRO A 105 -17.15 -22.72 8.39
C PRO A 105 -16.13 -22.21 7.36
N LEU A 106 -16.41 -22.38 6.06
CA LEU A 106 -15.54 -21.91 4.98
C LEU A 106 -15.54 -20.37 4.91
N GLN A 107 -16.72 -19.74 5.06
CA GLN A 107 -16.82 -18.29 5.15
C GLN A 107 -16.04 -17.74 6.36
N ALA A 108 -16.18 -18.39 7.51
CA ALA A 108 -15.49 -18.01 8.73
C ALA A 108 -13.95 -18.17 8.61
N ALA A 109 -13.49 -19.21 7.91
CA ALA A 109 -12.07 -19.40 7.62
C ALA A 109 -11.52 -18.30 6.69
N LEU A 110 -12.29 -17.87 5.68
CA LEU A 110 -11.91 -16.71 4.87
C LEU A 110 -11.85 -15.41 5.68
N LEU A 111 -12.80 -15.23 6.62
CA LEU A 111 -12.79 -14.08 7.53
C LEU A 111 -11.56 -14.08 8.45
N LEU A 112 -11.14 -15.25 8.93
CA LEU A 112 -9.94 -15.40 9.75
C LEU A 112 -8.69 -14.90 9.00
N VAL A 113 -8.51 -15.33 7.75
CA VAL A 113 -7.41 -14.85 6.89
C VAL A 113 -7.53 -13.35 6.63
N TYR A 114 -8.74 -12.88 6.33
CA TYR A 114 -9.02 -11.48 6.05
C TYR A 114 -8.62 -10.55 7.19
N VAL A 115 -8.93 -10.91 8.45
CA VAL A 115 -8.58 -10.08 9.61
C VAL A 115 -7.06 -9.98 9.82
N HIS A 116 -6.29 -10.94 9.31
CA HIS A 116 -4.84 -10.99 9.47
C HIS A 116 -4.06 -10.34 8.31
N GLN A 117 -4.74 -9.77 7.30
CA GLN A 117 -4.22 -9.03 6.13
C GLN A 117 -3.06 -9.70 5.36
N ALA A 118 -1.86 -9.73 5.94
CA ALA A 118 -0.66 -10.38 5.40
C ALA A 118 -0.76 -11.92 5.33
N GLY A 119 -1.93 -12.46 5.68
CA GLY A 119 -2.21 -13.88 5.75
C GLY A 119 -2.16 -14.41 7.17
N PHE A 120 -2.76 -15.58 7.35
CA PHE A 120 -2.84 -16.26 8.64
C PHE A 120 -1.69 -17.27 8.76
N ASP A 121 -0.82 -17.09 9.76
CA ASP A 121 0.18 -18.09 10.14
C ASP A 121 -0.37 -18.95 11.30
N PRO A 122 -0.50 -20.28 11.13
CA PRO A 122 -0.96 -21.15 12.21
C PRO A 122 -0.07 -21.10 13.47
N THR A 123 1.20 -20.72 13.32
CA THR A 123 2.20 -20.70 14.39
C THR A 123 2.49 -19.31 14.95
N ASP A 124 2.23 -18.25 14.17
CA ASP A 124 2.52 -16.86 14.52
C ASP A 124 1.40 -15.91 14.07
N HIS A 125 0.29 -15.92 14.81
CA HIS A 125 -0.88 -15.09 14.55
C HIS A 125 -1.32 -14.30 15.78
N ASN A 126 -2.15 -13.30 15.56
CA ASN A 126 -2.77 -12.54 16.63
C ASN A 126 -3.91 -13.35 17.26
N GLY A 127 -3.64 -13.95 18.42
CA GLY A 127 -4.61 -14.79 19.14
C GLY A 127 -5.93 -14.06 19.43
N ALA A 128 -5.88 -12.80 19.88
CA ALA A 128 -7.12 -12.05 20.18
C ALA A 128 -7.96 -11.78 18.92
N ALA A 129 -7.33 -11.52 17.78
CA ALA A 129 -8.03 -11.38 16.51
C ALA A 129 -8.65 -12.71 16.05
N ALA A 130 -7.95 -13.83 16.24
CA ALA A 130 -8.47 -15.16 15.95
C ALA A 130 -9.65 -15.54 16.87
N ASP A 131 -9.55 -15.25 18.16
CA ASP A 131 -10.62 -15.46 19.14
C ASP A 131 -11.86 -14.64 18.81
N ALA A 132 -11.68 -13.38 18.39
CA ALA A 132 -12.78 -12.53 17.96
C ALA A 132 -13.55 -13.12 16.77
N VAL A 133 -12.86 -13.73 15.80
CA VAL A 133 -13.48 -14.41 14.65
C VAL A 133 -14.17 -15.69 15.10
N ALA A 134 -13.55 -16.46 16.00
CA ALA A 134 -14.13 -17.69 16.54
C ALA A 134 -15.44 -17.42 17.30
N GLU A 135 -15.44 -16.41 18.18
CA GLU A 135 -16.63 -15.97 18.92
C GLU A 135 -17.73 -15.43 17.99
N LEU A 136 -17.34 -14.62 17.00
CA LEU A 136 -18.28 -14.03 16.05
C LEU A 136 -18.99 -15.08 15.20
N THR A 137 -18.26 -16.12 14.79
CA THR A 137 -18.76 -17.12 13.84
C THR A 137 -19.31 -18.37 14.55
N GLY A 138 -19.00 -18.55 15.84
CA GLY A 138 -19.38 -19.71 16.63
C GLY A 138 -18.60 -20.98 16.28
N TYR A 139 -17.47 -20.86 15.57
CA TYR A 139 -16.63 -21.98 15.18
C TYR A 139 -15.26 -21.88 15.87
N SER A 140 -14.75 -23.00 16.36
CA SER A 140 -13.42 -23.05 16.99
C SER A 140 -12.31 -22.78 15.96
N LEU A 141 -11.19 -22.21 16.43
CA LEU A 141 -10.03 -21.94 15.59
C LEU A 141 -9.54 -23.19 14.83
N THR A 142 -9.48 -24.34 15.50
CA THR A 142 -9.12 -25.62 14.85
C THR A 142 -10.04 -25.96 13.69
N LYS A 143 -11.35 -25.79 13.86
CA LYS A 143 -12.34 -26.06 12.80
C LYS A 143 -12.17 -25.11 11.63
N LEU A 144 -11.80 -23.84 11.87
CA LEU A 144 -11.52 -22.87 10.81
C LEU A 144 -10.22 -23.21 10.06
N GLN A 145 -9.19 -23.68 10.76
CA GLN A 145 -7.93 -24.11 10.14
C GLN A 145 -8.11 -25.37 9.28
N ASP A 146 -8.96 -26.32 9.70
CA ASP A 146 -9.28 -27.52 8.92
C ASP A 146 -9.89 -27.17 7.55
N CYS A 147 -10.64 -26.06 7.47
CA CYS A 147 -11.23 -25.55 6.25
C CYS A 147 -10.20 -24.99 5.23
N PHE A 148 -8.98 -24.64 5.65
CA PHE A 148 -7.98 -24.10 4.72
C PHE A 148 -7.56 -25.08 3.64
N ALA A 149 -7.57 -26.39 3.94
CA ALA A 149 -7.25 -27.42 2.96
C ALA A 149 -8.29 -27.45 1.82
N GLU A 150 -9.57 -27.21 2.13
CA GLU A 150 -10.66 -27.16 1.14
C GLU A 150 -10.64 -25.87 0.32
N LEU A 151 -10.24 -24.75 0.94
CA LEU A 151 -10.11 -23.45 0.27
C LEU A 151 -8.83 -23.32 -0.57
N LYS A 152 -7.86 -24.23 -0.39
CA LYS A 152 -6.57 -24.20 -1.05
C LYS A 152 -6.70 -24.38 -2.56
N GLY A 153 -6.07 -23.48 -3.32
CA GLY A 153 -6.07 -23.52 -4.78
C GLY A 153 -7.17 -22.68 -5.42
N SER A 154 -8.30 -22.50 -4.72
CA SER A 154 -9.42 -21.65 -5.17
C SER A 154 -9.38 -20.26 -4.52
N PHE A 155 -9.52 -20.21 -3.19
CA PHE A 155 -9.61 -18.95 -2.46
C PHE A 155 -8.35 -18.62 -1.67
N LEU A 156 -7.68 -19.65 -1.17
CA LEU A 156 -6.46 -19.51 -0.37
C LEU A 156 -5.28 -20.18 -1.06
N LYS A 157 -4.09 -19.67 -0.78
CA LYS A 157 -2.82 -20.29 -1.14
C LYS A 157 -1.86 -20.23 0.04
N LEU A 158 -0.87 -21.13 0.03
CA LEU A 158 0.20 -21.10 1.00
C LEU A 158 1.36 -20.26 0.44
N SER A 159 1.84 -19.28 1.19
CA SER A 159 2.97 -18.42 0.86
C SER A 159 3.98 -18.51 2.02
N GLY A 160 4.99 -19.37 1.88
CA GLY A 160 5.83 -19.76 3.01
C GLY A 160 5.03 -20.58 4.03
N THR A 161 4.94 -20.08 5.26
CA THR A 161 4.12 -20.65 6.35
C THR A 161 2.71 -20.05 6.43
N LYS A 162 2.43 -18.98 5.68
CA LYS A 162 1.20 -18.20 5.81
C LYS A 162 0.15 -18.58 4.78
N TRP A 163 -1.10 -18.65 5.22
CA TRP A 163 -2.27 -18.74 4.35
C TRP A 163 -2.69 -17.35 3.88
N THR A 164 -2.62 -17.10 2.57
CA THR A 164 -2.99 -15.82 1.94
C THR A 164 -4.10 -16.02 0.93
N PHE A 165 -4.77 -14.95 0.52
CA PHE A 165 -5.73 -15.03 -0.59
C PHE A 165 -5.01 -15.40 -1.89
N ALA A 166 -5.64 -16.29 -2.66
CA ALA A 166 -5.17 -16.67 -3.98
C ALA A 166 -5.11 -15.45 -4.93
N HIS A 167 -6.07 -14.53 -4.77
CA HIS A 167 -6.20 -13.31 -5.57
C HIS A 167 -6.71 -12.11 -4.74
N PRO A 168 -6.20 -10.87 -4.96
CA PRO A 168 -6.63 -9.68 -4.21
C PRO A 168 -8.14 -9.41 -4.20
N THR A 169 -8.84 -9.69 -5.31
CA THR A 169 -10.30 -9.49 -5.42
C THR A 169 -11.13 -10.24 -4.38
N ILE A 170 -10.59 -11.28 -3.75
CA ILE A 170 -11.28 -12.00 -2.66
C ILE A 170 -11.39 -11.11 -1.42
N SER A 171 -10.33 -10.35 -1.12
CA SER A 171 -10.34 -9.33 -0.06
C SER A 171 -11.40 -8.26 -0.35
N ASP A 172 -11.49 -7.80 -1.61
CA ASP A 172 -12.52 -6.83 -2.01
C ASP A 172 -13.95 -7.37 -1.84
N ALA A 173 -14.18 -8.64 -2.21
CA ALA A 173 -15.48 -9.29 -2.02
C ALA A 173 -15.84 -9.44 -0.54
N LEU A 174 -14.88 -9.83 0.32
CA LEU A 174 -15.10 -9.90 1.77
C LEU A 174 -15.38 -8.52 2.37
N THR A 175 -14.71 -7.47 1.87
CA THR A 175 -15.00 -6.08 2.24
C THR A 175 -16.44 -5.71 1.93
N GLU A 176 -16.93 -6.06 0.74
CA GLU A 176 -18.32 -5.82 0.33
C GLU A 176 -19.32 -6.61 1.19
N ILE A 177 -19.02 -7.89 1.49
CA ILE A 177 -19.86 -8.73 2.35
C ILE A 177 -19.97 -8.14 3.76
N LEU A 178 -18.85 -7.67 4.33
CA LEU A 178 -18.83 -7.09 5.67
C LEU A 178 -19.51 -5.71 5.72
N ARG A 179 -19.43 -4.92 4.64
CA ARG A 179 -20.21 -3.69 4.48
C ARG A 179 -21.71 -3.96 4.60
N GLN A 180 -22.19 -5.06 4.03
CA GLN A 180 -23.60 -5.49 4.12
C GLN A 180 -23.96 -6.13 5.46
N LYS A 181 -22.96 -6.47 6.30
CA LYS A 181 -23.13 -7.07 7.63
C LYS A 181 -22.47 -6.23 8.74
N PRO A 182 -22.96 -5.02 9.05
CA PRO A 182 -22.31 -4.09 10.00
C PRO A 182 -22.07 -4.68 11.39
N HIS A 183 -22.95 -5.59 11.85
CA HIS A 183 -22.80 -6.28 13.13
C HIS A 183 -21.53 -7.14 13.21
N MET A 184 -21.09 -7.74 12.08
CA MET A 184 -19.85 -8.54 12.02
C MET A 184 -18.62 -7.65 12.11
N MET A 185 -18.56 -6.58 11.31
CA MET A 185 -17.46 -5.61 11.38
C MET A 185 -17.39 -4.94 12.77
N ALA A 186 -18.53 -4.64 13.39
CA ALA A 186 -18.58 -4.11 14.76
C ALA A 186 -18.01 -5.07 15.80
N ALA A 187 -18.16 -6.39 15.60
CA ALA A 187 -17.57 -7.39 16.47
C ALA A 187 -16.06 -7.50 16.26
N LEU A 188 -15.59 -7.43 15.00
CA LEU A 188 -14.16 -7.40 14.69
C LEU A 188 -13.45 -6.20 15.31
N ILE A 189 -14.01 -5.00 15.18
CA ILE A 189 -13.46 -3.79 15.82
C ILE A 189 -13.42 -3.97 17.35
N ARG A 190 -14.39 -4.66 17.94
CA ARG A 190 -14.42 -4.91 19.39
C ARG A 190 -13.43 -5.97 19.85
N GLY A 191 -13.14 -6.99 19.04
CA GLY A 191 -12.28 -8.11 19.44
C GLY A 191 -10.83 -8.03 18.95
N ALA A 192 -10.54 -7.33 17.85
CA ALA A 192 -9.16 -7.16 17.36
C ALA A 192 -8.29 -6.44 18.40
N THR A 193 -6.96 -6.65 18.39
CA THR A 193 -6.05 -5.83 19.22
C THR A 193 -5.97 -4.41 18.68
N ILE A 194 -5.50 -3.47 19.51
CA ILE A 194 -5.35 -2.09 19.06
C ILE A 194 -4.30 -1.96 17.95
N ASP A 195 -3.20 -2.70 18.01
CA ASP A 195 -2.16 -2.76 16.98
C ASP A 195 -2.73 -3.18 15.63
N THR A 196 -3.60 -4.20 15.61
CA THR A 196 -4.26 -4.65 14.39
C THR A 196 -5.20 -3.59 13.86
N ILE A 197 -5.96 -2.89 14.71
CA ILE A 197 -6.81 -1.77 14.27
C ILE A 197 -5.95 -0.66 13.63
N LEU A 198 -4.90 -0.23 14.31
CA LEU A 198 -4.04 0.87 13.86
C LEU A 198 -3.26 0.55 12.57
N SER A 199 -2.89 -0.71 12.35
CA SER A 199 -2.11 -1.14 11.19
C SER A 199 -2.95 -1.61 9.99
N SER A 200 -4.14 -2.15 10.25
CA SER A 200 -4.88 -2.93 9.25
C SER A 200 -6.22 -2.34 8.86
N PHE A 201 -6.76 -1.37 9.60
CA PHE A 201 -8.05 -0.76 9.29
C PHE A 201 -7.87 0.62 8.65
N ILE A 202 -8.85 1.05 7.86
CA ILE A 202 -9.01 2.40 7.33
C ILE A 202 -10.48 2.80 7.42
N CYS A 203 -10.77 4.08 7.52
CA CYS A 203 -12.15 4.56 7.46
C CYS A 203 -12.65 4.61 6.02
N GLU A 204 -13.95 4.44 5.85
CA GLU A 204 -14.63 4.73 4.60
C GLU A 204 -14.36 6.19 4.16
N GLY A 205 -13.98 6.37 2.89
CA GLY A 205 -13.62 7.68 2.33
C GLY A 205 -12.17 8.10 2.53
N SER A 206 -11.36 7.36 3.30
CA SER A 206 -9.91 7.56 3.35
C SER A 206 -9.23 7.08 2.05
N PRO A 207 -8.01 7.56 1.73
CA PRO A 207 -7.22 7.04 0.62
C PRO A 207 -7.11 5.52 0.66
N ALA A 208 -7.26 4.87 -0.49
CA ALA A 208 -7.24 3.42 -0.57
C ALA A 208 -5.83 2.90 -0.23
N ILE A 209 -5.75 2.10 0.83
CA ILE A 209 -4.53 1.36 1.19
C ILE A 209 -4.76 -0.09 0.78
N ARG A 210 -3.79 -0.65 0.06
CA ARG A 210 -3.81 -2.06 -0.33
C ARG A 210 -3.87 -2.93 0.92
N ASP A 211 -4.72 -3.95 0.92
CA ASP A 211 -4.87 -4.89 2.02
C ASP A 211 -5.25 -4.20 3.35
N ALA A 212 -6.17 -3.23 3.30
CA ALA A 212 -6.73 -2.58 4.49
C ALA A 212 -8.25 -2.77 4.62
N LEU A 213 -8.69 -2.99 5.85
CA LEU A 213 -10.09 -3.17 6.23
C LEU A 213 -10.83 -1.84 6.27
N VAL A 214 -11.79 -1.67 5.36
CA VAL A 214 -12.63 -0.47 5.35
C VAL A 214 -13.69 -0.56 6.44
N VAL A 215 -13.63 0.38 7.39
CA VAL A 215 -14.64 0.59 8.44
C VAL A 215 -15.75 1.48 7.89
N PRO A 216 -16.99 0.97 7.77
CA PRO A 216 -18.13 1.79 7.38
C PRO A 216 -18.39 2.90 8.40
N SER A 217 -18.82 4.07 7.92
CA SER A 217 -19.12 5.24 8.78
C SER A 217 -20.13 4.97 9.91
N ALA A 218 -21.02 3.99 9.73
CA ALA A 218 -21.96 3.54 10.77
C ALA A 218 -21.27 2.96 12.03
N LEU A 219 -19.98 2.63 11.95
CA LEU A 219 -19.19 2.06 13.04
C LEU A 219 -18.14 3.04 13.61
N ASP A 220 -18.16 4.29 13.19
CA ASP A 220 -17.24 5.34 13.67
C ASP A 220 -17.20 5.40 15.20
N ASP A 221 -18.35 5.31 15.88
CA ASP A 221 -18.40 5.44 17.33
C ASP A 221 -17.69 4.27 18.02
N ALA A 222 -17.87 3.05 17.51
CA ALA A 222 -17.16 1.87 18.02
C ALA A 222 -15.65 1.97 17.78
N LEU A 223 -15.24 2.48 16.61
CA LEU A 223 -13.84 2.70 16.28
C LEU A 223 -13.23 3.79 17.18
N VAL A 224 -13.89 4.93 17.34
CA VAL A 224 -13.44 6.04 18.19
C VAL A 224 -13.26 5.58 19.64
N ASP A 225 -14.17 4.76 20.16
CA ASP A 225 -14.07 4.22 21.51
C ASP A 225 -12.84 3.30 21.69
N ARG A 226 -12.47 2.55 20.64
CA ARG A 226 -11.25 1.73 20.61
C ARG A 226 -10.00 2.59 20.52
N LEU A 227 -9.97 3.56 19.60
CA LEU A 227 -8.82 4.45 19.39
C LEU A 227 -8.55 5.33 20.62
N GLY A 228 -9.59 5.86 21.25
CA GLY A 228 -9.46 6.71 22.44
C GLY A 228 -8.92 5.97 23.68
N ARG A 229 -9.18 4.66 23.77
CA ARG A 229 -8.68 3.78 24.84
C ARG A 229 -7.30 3.16 24.54
N THR A 230 -6.66 3.52 23.42
CA THR A 230 -5.28 3.12 23.16
C THR A 230 -4.40 3.52 24.36
N PRO A 231 -3.56 2.61 24.91
CA PRO A 231 -2.58 2.97 25.93
C PRO A 231 -1.70 4.15 25.51
N ASP A 232 -1.35 5.01 26.47
CA ASP A 232 -0.50 6.17 26.22
C ASP A 232 0.99 5.76 26.29
N GLU A 233 1.45 5.12 25.22
CA GLU A 233 2.80 4.58 25.06
C GLU A 233 3.42 5.08 23.76
N LEU A 234 4.73 5.37 23.75
CA LEU A 234 5.39 6.04 22.62
C LEU A 234 5.11 5.38 21.26
N GLN A 235 5.24 4.06 21.18
CA GLN A 235 5.04 3.31 19.94
C GLN A 235 3.57 3.26 19.52
N LEU A 236 2.66 3.00 20.45
CA LEU A 236 1.22 2.96 20.14
C LEU A 236 0.68 4.34 19.77
N ASN A 237 1.19 5.40 20.39
CA ASN A 237 0.86 6.76 20.02
C ASN A 237 1.38 7.11 18.64
N TRP A 238 2.59 6.67 18.28
CA TRP A 238 3.12 6.82 16.93
C TRP A 238 2.19 6.16 15.89
N MET A 239 1.80 4.91 16.12
CA MET A 239 0.83 4.20 15.27
C MET A 239 -0.54 4.89 15.24
N LEU A 240 -0.99 5.45 16.38
CA LEU A 240 -2.24 6.21 16.47
C LEU A 240 -2.18 7.48 15.63
N PHE A 241 -1.13 8.27 15.72
CA PHE A 241 -0.97 9.46 14.88
C PHE A 241 -0.87 9.09 13.41
N GLN A 242 -0.19 7.99 13.06
CA GLN A 242 -0.14 7.51 11.69
C GLN A 242 -1.53 7.10 11.18
N TYR A 243 -2.34 6.46 12.02
CA TYR A 243 -3.73 6.16 11.71
C TYR A 243 -4.55 7.44 11.50
N LEU A 244 -4.44 8.42 12.40
CA LEU A 244 -5.16 9.70 12.27
C LEU A 244 -4.74 10.49 11.02
N ALA A 245 -3.46 10.47 10.67
CA ALA A 245 -2.93 11.13 9.49
C ALA A 245 -3.43 10.47 8.20
N TYR A 246 -3.32 9.14 8.07
CA TYR A 246 -3.43 8.49 6.75
C TYR A 246 -4.60 7.51 6.61
N ARG A 247 -5.25 7.10 7.71
CA ARG A 247 -6.25 6.03 7.73
C ARG A 247 -7.62 6.48 8.22
N ALA A 248 -7.67 7.50 9.08
CA ALA A 248 -8.90 8.02 9.65
C ALA A 248 -9.68 8.90 8.66
N SER A 249 -11.01 8.87 8.75
CA SER A 249 -11.87 9.87 8.11
C SER A 249 -11.88 11.16 8.93
N ASP A 250 -12.20 12.29 8.29
CA ASP A 250 -12.35 13.58 8.98
C ASP A 250 -13.40 13.51 10.12
N ALA A 251 -14.46 12.72 9.92
CA ALA A 251 -15.49 12.50 10.94
C ALA A 251 -14.94 11.79 12.18
N VAL A 252 -14.10 10.77 12.00
CA VAL A 252 -13.45 10.04 13.10
C VAL A 252 -12.46 10.93 13.84
N ILE A 253 -11.67 11.76 13.14
CA ILE A 253 -10.77 12.76 13.77
C ILE A 253 -11.58 13.74 14.61
N ALA A 254 -12.67 14.30 14.07
CA ALA A 254 -13.51 15.24 14.81
C ALA A 254 -14.15 14.60 16.06
N LYS A 255 -14.58 13.34 15.97
CA LYS A 255 -15.17 12.60 17.09
C LYS A 255 -14.13 12.26 18.17
N ILE A 256 -12.97 11.75 17.79
CA ILE A 256 -11.93 11.36 18.77
C ILE A 256 -11.39 12.56 19.53
N VAL A 257 -11.17 13.70 18.87
CA VAL A 257 -10.70 14.92 19.53
C VAL A 257 -11.75 15.45 20.51
N ARG A 258 -13.04 15.36 20.16
CA ARG A 258 -14.13 15.77 21.05
C ARG A 258 -14.28 14.85 22.26
N GLN A 259 -14.23 13.54 22.06
CA GLN A 259 -14.49 12.56 23.11
C GLN A 259 -13.26 12.28 23.99
N TYR A 260 -12.07 12.35 23.40
CA TYR A 260 -10.78 12.07 24.05
C TYR A 260 -9.77 13.21 23.79
N PRO A 261 -9.96 14.41 24.37
CA PRO A 261 -9.14 15.60 24.04
C PRO A 261 -7.64 15.42 24.30
N SER A 262 -7.25 14.53 25.22
CA SER A 262 -5.85 14.26 25.52
C SER A 262 -5.10 13.51 24.42
N VAL A 263 -5.80 12.87 23.45
CA VAL A 263 -5.16 12.07 22.39
C VAL A 263 -4.14 12.89 21.60
N LEU A 264 -4.45 14.13 21.24
CA LEU A 264 -3.53 15.00 20.50
C LEU A 264 -2.39 15.56 21.37
N THR A 265 -2.44 15.39 22.69
CA THR A 265 -1.39 15.86 23.61
C THR A 265 -0.33 14.78 23.91
N ARG A 266 -0.56 13.55 23.45
CA ARG A 266 0.31 12.41 23.71
C ARG A 266 1.64 12.53 23.00
N ARG A 267 2.67 11.92 23.60
CA ARG A 267 4.02 11.86 23.03
C ARG A 267 4.20 10.61 22.20
N CYS A 268 4.89 10.73 21.08
CA CYS A 268 5.32 9.62 20.23
C CYS A 268 6.77 9.83 19.79
N TRP A 269 7.35 8.86 19.09
CA TRP A 269 8.63 9.08 18.41
C TRP A 269 8.48 10.16 17.34
N SER A 270 9.49 11.02 17.24
CA SER A 270 9.63 12.03 16.20
C SER A 270 10.39 11.44 15.00
N TYR A 271 10.18 12.04 13.84
CA TYR A 271 11.00 11.81 12.66
C TYR A 271 12.03 12.93 12.51
N ASP A 272 13.13 12.63 11.82
CA ASP A 272 14.18 13.62 11.54
C ASP A 272 13.68 14.75 10.61
N LEU A 273 12.73 14.43 9.73
CA LEU A 273 12.04 15.40 8.87
C LEU A 273 10.59 15.55 9.30
N LEU A 274 10.17 16.78 9.60
CA LEU A 274 8.83 17.08 10.10
C LEU A 274 7.73 16.83 9.05
N ALA A 275 8.03 16.90 7.76
CA ALA A 275 7.08 16.49 6.71
C ALA A 275 6.64 15.02 6.84
N ARG A 276 7.50 14.17 7.43
CA ARG A 276 7.24 12.75 7.62
C ARG A 276 6.71 12.43 9.02
N ASP A 277 6.65 13.39 9.93
CA ASP A 277 6.13 13.19 11.28
C ASP A 277 4.60 12.96 11.23
N PRO A 278 4.11 11.75 11.55
CA PRO A 278 2.67 11.47 11.52
C PRO A 278 1.87 12.33 12.51
N ARG A 279 2.48 12.82 13.58
CA ARG A 279 1.84 13.76 14.51
C ARG A 279 1.62 15.12 13.84
N MET A 280 2.61 15.63 13.09
CA MET A 280 2.46 16.88 12.34
C MET A 280 1.40 16.75 11.25
N ALA A 281 1.41 15.64 10.51
CA ALA A 281 0.36 15.35 9.52
C ALA A 281 -1.04 15.26 10.16
N ALA A 282 -1.17 14.58 11.30
CA ALA A 282 -2.44 14.50 12.03
C ALA A 282 -2.90 15.87 12.57
N PHE A 283 -1.97 16.72 13.02
CA PHE A 283 -2.27 18.10 13.40
C PHE A 283 -2.72 18.93 12.21
N GLY A 284 -2.05 18.82 11.06
CA GLY A 284 -2.43 19.49 9.82
C GLY A 284 -3.87 19.15 9.41
N ARG A 285 -4.22 17.86 9.43
CA ARG A 285 -5.60 17.41 9.20
C ARG A 285 -6.59 17.96 10.21
N ALA A 286 -6.25 17.91 11.51
CA ALA A 286 -7.11 18.45 12.58
C ALA A 286 -7.30 19.97 12.43
N GLN A 287 -6.28 20.68 11.97
CA GLN A 287 -6.33 22.12 11.68
C GLN A 287 -7.21 22.40 10.46
N ARG A 288 -7.07 21.63 9.38
CA ARG A 288 -7.90 21.74 8.16
C ARG A 288 -9.40 21.63 8.46
N ILE A 289 -9.78 20.71 9.35
CA ILE A 289 -11.19 20.52 9.74
C ILE A 289 -11.62 21.37 10.95
N GLY A 290 -10.73 22.21 11.47
CA GLY A 290 -11.04 23.19 12.53
C GLY A 290 -11.25 22.59 13.93
N VAL A 291 -10.67 21.43 14.23
CA VAL A 291 -10.76 20.78 15.55
C VAL A 291 -9.46 20.82 16.35
N LEU A 292 -8.35 21.28 15.77
CA LEU A 292 -7.08 21.40 16.48
C LEU A 292 -7.15 22.52 17.55
N PRO A 293 -6.84 22.22 18.83
CA PRO A 293 -6.75 23.24 19.87
C PRO A 293 -5.67 24.29 19.56
N SER A 294 -5.97 25.56 19.83
CA SER A 294 -5.05 26.69 19.57
C SER A 294 -3.69 26.53 20.25
N GLU A 295 -3.65 26.01 21.48
CA GLU A 295 -2.42 25.73 22.22
C GLU A 295 -1.52 24.70 21.51
N LEU A 296 -2.13 23.67 20.90
CA LEU A 296 -1.38 22.67 20.14
C LEU A 296 -0.91 23.23 18.80
N ARG A 297 -1.71 24.08 18.16
CA ARG A 297 -1.30 24.78 16.94
C ARG A 297 -0.09 25.68 17.19
N GLU A 298 -0.10 26.47 18.26
CA GLU A 298 1.04 27.35 18.59
C GLU A 298 2.30 26.54 18.90
N ARG A 299 2.18 25.44 19.66
CA ARG A 299 3.31 24.55 19.91
C ARG A 299 3.85 23.88 18.65
N ALA A 300 2.98 23.47 17.73
CA ALA A 300 3.40 22.92 16.45
C ALA A 300 4.10 23.97 15.60
N ALA A 301 3.59 25.21 15.59
CA ALA A 301 4.22 26.33 14.90
C ALA A 301 5.61 26.66 15.49
N ASP A 302 5.78 26.60 16.81
CA ASP A 302 7.09 26.75 17.46
C ASP A 302 8.05 25.64 17.03
N GLU A 303 7.58 24.40 16.95
CA GLU A 303 8.37 23.24 16.54
C GLU A 303 8.80 23.34 15.06
N LEU A 304 7.89 23.74 14.17
CA LEU A 304 8.19 24.00 12.75
C LEU A 304 9.23 25.12 12.59
N GLU A 305 9.10 26.22 13.34
CA GLU A 305 10.08 27.31 13.29
C GLU A 305 11.44 26.88 13.83
N SER A 306 11.48 26.15 14.96
CA SER A 306 12.71 25.61 15.52
C SER A 306 13.43 24.69 14.54
N ALA A 307 12.72 23.78 13.87
CA ALA A 307 13.35 22.86 12.92
C ALA A 307 14.02 23.57 11.74
N VAL A 308 13.45 24.70 11.26
CA VAL A 308 14.11 25.52 10.23
C VAL A 308 15.40 26.17 10.75
N PHE A 309 15.41 26.64 12.00
CA PHE A 309 16.56 27.35 12.56
C PHE A 309 17.67 26.43 13.08
N ASP A 310 17.29 25.30 13.67
CA ASP A 310 18.19 24.41 14.40
C ASP A 310 18.68 23.25 13.51
N ASP A 311 17.79 22.73 12.65
CA ASP A 311 18.03 21.54 11.82
C ASP A 311 18.04 21.83 10.31
N ASN A 312 17.75 23.08 9.92
CA ASN A 312 17.56 23.49 8.53
C ASN A 312 16.47 22.69 7.79
N ASP A 313 15.53 22.09 8.53
CA ASP A 313 14.46 21.31 7.97
C ASP A 313 13.36 22.22 7.40
N ILE A 314 13.28 22.27 6.08
CA ILE A 314 12.20 22.94 5.33
C ILE A 314 11.29 21.94 4.62
N SER A 315 11.40 20.64 4.91
CA SER A 315 10.67 19.58 4.21
C SER A 315 9.15 19.80 4.21
N PHE A 316 8.62 20.43 5.25
CA PHE A 316 7.19 20.67 5.41
C PHE A 316 6.64 21.82 4.53
N PHE A 317 7.48 22.55 3.79
CA PHE A 317 7.03 23.64 2.92
C PHE A 317 6.19 23.16 1.74
N GLU A 318 6.40 21.92 1.28
CA GLU A 318 5.60 21.31 0.22
C GLU A 318 4.31 20.64 0.75
N GLU A 319 4.20 20.49 2.08
CA GLU A 319 3.07 19.82 2.72
C GLU A 319 2.02 20.85 3.19
N GLU A 320 1.08 21.22 2.30
CA GLU A 320 0.10 22.31 2.53
C GLU A 320 -0.62 22.22 3.89
N GLU A 321 -1.00 21.02 4.33
CA GLU A 321 -1.69 20.82 5.60
C GLU A 321 -0.79 21.06 6.82
N ILE A 322 0.48 20.67 6.75
CA ILE A 322 1.47 20.92 7.81
C ILE A 322 1.84 22.41 7.80
N LEU A 323 2.05 22.99 6.62
CA LEU A 323 2.33 24.42 6.46
C LEU A 323 1.21 25.29 7.05
N ALA A 324 -0.05 24.87 6.94
CA ALA A 324 -1.21 25.55 7.50
C ALA A 324 -1.22 25.61 9.04
N LEU A 325 -0.39 24.83 9.72
CA LEU A 325 -0.18 24.95 11.17
C LEU A 325 0.43 26.31 11.53
N LEU A 326 1.29 26.86 10.67
CA LEU A 326 1.80 28.22 10.81
C LEU A 326 0.71 29.25 10.50
N PRO A 327 0.37 30.15 11.44
CA PRO A 327 -0.40 31.35 11.13
C PRO A 327 0.28 32.17 10.04
N SER A 328 -0.48 32.81 9.14
CA SER A 328 0.07 33.51 7.97
C SER A 328 1.14 34.56 8.31
N LEU A 329 1.00 35.25 9.45
CA LEU A 329 2.00 36.21 9.91
C LEU A 329 3.31 35.54 10.35
N ARG A 330 3.23 34.36 10.97
CA ARG A 330 4.41 33.55 11.34
C ARG A 330 5.10 33.01 10.10
N LEU A 331 4.34 32.50 9.14
CA LEU A 331 4.89 32.06 7.84
C LEU A 331 5.63 33.19 7.10
N ALA A 332 5.05 34.40 7.03
CA ALA A 332 5.72 35.55 6.42
C ALA A 332 7.01 35.95 7.18
N LYS A 333 7.00 35.89 8.51
CA LYS A 333 8.19 36.14 9.34
C LYS A 333 9.27 35.06 9.13
N LEU A 334 8.87 33.80 9.00
CA LEU A 334 9.77 32.69 8.74
C LEU A 334 10.46 32.85 7.37
N GLY A 335 9.71 33.21 6.32
CA GLY A 335 10.27 33.54 5.01
C GLY A 335 11.30 34.68 5.06
N LEU A 336 11.02 35.74 5.82
CA LEU A 336 12.00 36.82 6.03
C LEU A 336 13.23 36.33 6.81
N ALA A 337 13.02 35.54 7.87
CA ALA A 337 14.09 35.02 8.70
C ALA A 337 15.01 34.06 7.94
N LEU A 338 14.48 33.29 6.98
CA LEU A 338 15.30 32.46 6.09
C LEU A 338 16.33 33.30 5.34
N ARG A 339 15.95 34.46 4.81
CA ARG A 339 16.86 35.36 4.10
C ARG A 339 17.78 36.15 5.03
N THR A 340 17.27 36.67 6.14
CA THR A 340 18.04 37.62 6.97
C THR A 340 18.86 36.97 8.07
N ARG A 341 18.56 35.71 8.42
CA ARG A 341 19.20 34.99 9.53
C ARG A 341 19.75 33.64 9.10
N VAL A 342 18.95 32.81 8.43
CA VAL A 342 19.39 31.44 8.09
C VAL A 342 20.44 31.46 7.00
N LEU A 343 20.17 32.09 5.85
CA LEU A 343 21.10 32.17 4.72
C LEU A 343 22.49 32.70 5.13
N PRO A 344 22.62 33.83 5.86
CA PRO A 344 23.93 34.30 6.33
C PRO A 344 24.63 33.38 7.34
N SER A 345 23.89 32.47 8.00
CA SER A 345 24.45 31.52 8.97
C SER A 345 24.84 30.18 8.36
N LEU A 346 24.49 29.92 7.09
CA LEU A 346 24.74 28.62 6.45
C LEU A 346 26.23 28.30 6.37
N GLU A 347 27.11 29.29 6.23
CA GLU A 347 28.56 29.07 6.18
C GLU A 347 29.08 28.34 7.43
N ALA A 348 28.76 28.88 8.61
CA ALA A 348 29.14 28.27 9.88
C ALA A 348 28.45 26.92 10.10
N ARG A 349 27.23 26.76 9.60
CA ARG A 349 26.50 25.50 9.69
C ARG A 349 27.13 24.41 8.84
N ILE A 350 27.61 24.73 7.64
CA ILE A 350 28.31 23.78 6.76
C ILE A 350 29.59 23.29 7.44
N GLU A 351 30.32 24.17 8.12
CA GLU A 351 31.50 23.78 8.91
C GLU A 351 31.13 22.80 10.03
N GLN A 352 30.08 23.12 10.80
CA GLN A 352 29.59 22.24 11.86
C GLN A 352 29.20 20.85 11.32
N ILE A 353 28.51 20.78 10.19
CA ILE A 353 28.13 19.51 9.55
C ILE A 353 29.38 18.67 9.22
N VAL A 354 30.45 19.29 8.72
CA VAL A 354 31.71 18.57 8.42
C VAL A 354 32.39 18.03 9.68
N GLU A 355 32.31 18.77 10.79
CA GLU A 355 32.87 18.34 12.08
C GLU A 355 32.09 17.13 12.64
N ASP A 356 30.76 17.17 12.57
CA ASP A 356 29.86 16.16 13.13
C ASP A 356 29.55 14.99 12.18
N ALA A 357 30.05 15.03 10.93
CA ALA A 357 29.70 14.07 9.88
C ALA A 357 30.06 12.61 10.22
N ASP A 358 29.09 11.71 10.04
CA ASP A 358 29.30 10.26 10.06
C ASP A 358 29.92 9.79 8.73
N LEU A 359 31.10 9.19 8.80
CA LEU A 359 31.84 8.69 7.64
C LEU A 359 31.26 7.37 7.09
N ASP A 360 30.36 6.71 7.82
CA ASP A 360 29.63 5.55 7.30
C ASP A 360 28.57 5.95 6.27
N GLU A 361 28.06 7.19 6.34
CA GLU A 361 27.09 7.72 5.39
C GLU A 361 27.77 8.29 4.12
N GLU A 362 26.96 8.56 3.09
CA GLU A 362 27.46 9.21 1.88
C GLU A 362 27.76 10.69 2.15
N PRO A 363 28.94 11.21 1.78
CA PRO A 363 29.35 12.59 2.07
C PRO A 363 28.37 13.69 1.64
N ASP A 364 27.69 13.50 0.51
CA ASP A 364 26.69 14.45 0.00
C ASP A 364 25.39 14.45 0.81
N SER A 365 25.07 13.33 1.45
CA SER A 365 23.80 13.14 2.17
C SER A 365 23.66 14.03 3.40
N HIS A 366 24.78 14.40 4.02
CA HIS A 366 24.86 15.32 5.17
C HIS A 366 24.36 16.74 4.85
N PHE A 367 24.43 17.16 3.58
CA PHE A 367 24.11 18.54 3.16
C PHE A 367 22.72 18.70 2.55
N LYS A 368 21.88 17.66 2.54
CA LYS A 368 20.55 17.68 1.89
C LYS A 368 19.66 18.83 2.35
N ASN A 369 19.59 19.08 3.66
CA ASN A 369 18.76 20.15 4.22
C ASN A 369 19.26 21.54 3.80
N VAL A 370 20.59 21.76 3.88
CA VAL A 370 21.22 23.02 3.47
C VAL A 370 20.97 23.29 1.99
N LEU A 371 21.22 22.30 1.12
CA LEU A 371 20.97 22.42 -0.31
C LEU A 371 19.49 22.68 -0.62
N GLY A 372 18.58 22.01 0.08
CA GLY A 372 17.14 22.27 -0.03
C GLY A 372 16.77 23.72 0.26
N ILE A 373 17.34 24.33 1.31
CA ILE A 373 17.13 25.76 1.62
C ILE A 373 17.61 26.65 0.47
N LEU A 374 18.79 26.37 -0.08
CA LEU A 374 19.36 27.16 -1.18
C LEU A 374 18.48 27.07 -2.43
N ASP A 375 18.07 25.85 -2.82
CA ASP A 375 17.17 25.62 -3.95
C ASP A 375 15.83 26.34 -3.77
N TRP A 376 15.26 26.29 -2.56
CA TRP A 376 14.00 26.93 -2.25
C TRP A 376 14.09 28.46 -2.29
N LEU A 377 15.15 29.05 -1.74
CA LEU A 377 15.37 30.49 -1.76
C LEU A 377 15.55 31.00 -3.20
N GLU A 378 16.32 30.28 -4.02
CA GLU A 378 16.54 30.60 -5.43
C GLU A 378 15.22 30.57 -6.21
N ALA A 379 14.37 29.55 -5.97
CA ALA A 379 13.07 29.43 -6.61
C ALA A 379 12.09 30.58 -6.26
N LEU A 380 12.21 31.19 -5.08
CA LEU A 380 11.39 32.33 -4.67
C LEU A 380 11.80 33.66 -5.31
N GLY A 381 13.00 33.73 -5.88
CA GLY A 381 13.60 34.98 -6.35
C GLY A 381 14.26 35.76 -5.22
N VAL A 382 15.56 35.97 -5.36
CA VAL A 382 16.44 36.66 -4.41
C VAL A 382 17.01 37.94 -5.02
N ASP A 383 17.63 38.79 -4.19
CA ASP A 383 18.41 39.92 -4.68
C ASP A 383 19.87 39.52 -4.93
N GLU A 384 20.62 40.39 -5.61
CA GLU A 384 22.03 40.15 -5.98
C GLU A 384 22.90 39.75 -4.78
N ASP A 385 22.70 40.38 -3.62
CA ASP A 385 23.46 40.05 -2.40
C ASP A 385 23.16 38.62 -1.91
N ALA A 386 21.90 38.18 -1.95
CA ALA A 386 21.54 36.82 -1.57
C ALA A 386 21.93 35.79 -2.63
N GLU A 387 21.93 36.14 -3.92
CA GLU A 387 22.48 35.27 -4.99
C GLU A 387 23.96 34.94 -4.74
N VAL A 388 24.76 35.94 -4.35
CA VAL A 388 26.18 35.74 -3.99
C VAL A 388 26.31 34.78 -2.80
N LEU A 389 25.55 35.00 -1.72
CA LEU A 389 25.59 34.13 -0.55
C LEU A 389 25.16 32.68 -0.87
N ILE A 390 24.18 32.50 -1.76
CA ILE A 390 23.74 31.18 -2.20
C ILE A 390 24.86 30.46 -2.94
N GLU A 391 25.52 31.12 -3.90
CA GLU A 391 26.63 30.54 -4.65
C GLU A 391 27.83 30.23 -3.75
N GLU A 392 28.19 31.13 -2.83
CA GLU A 392 29.26 30.90 -1.85
C GLU A 392 28.99 29.68 -0.97
N ALA A 393 27.75 29.52 -0.49
CA ALA A 393 27.32 28.35 0.28
C ALA A 393 27.38 27.07 -0.56
N ARG A 394 26.93 27.08 -1.83
CA ARG A 394 27.03 25.91 -2.73
C ARG A 394 28.48 25.52 -3.01
N ASP A 395 29.36 26.50 -3.23
CA ASP A 395 30.79 26.28 -3.40
C ASP A 395 31.41 25.66 -2.14
N GLN A 396 30.99 26.12 -0.96
CA GLN A 396 31.46 25.56 0.30
C GLN A 396 30.98 24.13 0.50
N VAL A 397 29.70 23.83 0.24
CA VAL A 397 29.20 22.45 0.27
C VAL A 397 30.01 21.56 -0.66
N ARG A 398 30.26 21.97 -1.91
CA ARG A 398 31.08 21.18 -2.86
C ARG A 398 32.48 20.89 -2.33
N ARG A 399 33.13 21.88 -1.73
CA ARG A 399 34.46 21.71 -1.10
C ARG A 399 34.40 20.77 0.11
N SER A 400 33.38 20.92 0.94
CA SER A 400 33.15 20.11 2.14
C SER A 400 32.87 18.64 1.81
N VAL A 401 32.07 18.36 0.77
CA VAL A 401 31.82 17.00 0.26
C VAL A 401 33.14 16.35 -0.16
N GLY A 402 33.97 17.03 -0.95
CA GLY A 402 35.29 16.50 -1.34
C GLY A 402 36.23 16.25 -0.15
N ASN A 403 36.14 17.06 0.92
CA ASN A 403 36.89 16.82 2.16
C ASN A 403 36.41 15.55 2.88
N LEU A 404 35.10 15.35 2.99
CA LEU A 404 34.51 14.17 3.63
C LEU A 404 34.76 12.89 2.81
N GLU A 405 34.70 12.96 1.48
CA GLU A 405 35.08 11.85 0.58
C GLU A 405 36.53 11.41 0.83
N GLU A 406 37.45 12.37 0.95
CA GLU A 406 38.85 12.08 1.23
C GLU A 406 39.02 11.46 2.63
N ARG A 407 38.39 12.04 3.67
CA ARG A 407 38.40 11.47 5.04
C ARG A 407 37.85 10.04 5.09
N LYS A 408 36.78 9.76 4.33
CA LYS A 408 36.19 8.42 4.23
C LYS A 408 37.13 7.46 3.52
N ARG A 409 37.72 7.87 2.39
CA ARG A 409 38.72 7.08 1.64
C ARG A 409 39.93 6.74 2.52
N GLU A 410 40.48 7.70 3.26
CA GLU A 410 41.60 7.46 4.18
C GLU A 410 41.24 6.42 5.26
N ARG A 411 40.04 6.50 5.86
CA ARG A 411 39.54 5.50 6.82
C ARG A 411 39.37 4.11 6.20
N ASP A 412 38.85 4.03 4.99
CA ASP A 412 38.56 2.76 4.31
C ASP A 412 39.86 2.08 3.83
N GLU A 413 40.84 2.86 3.36
CA GLU A 413 42.19 2.40 3.05
C GLU A 413 42.95 1.89 4.28
N GLU A 414 42.70 2.49 5.45
CA GLU A 414 43.18 1.98 6.74
C GLU A 414 42.44 0.71 7.21
N SER A 415 41.22 0.47 6.73
CA SER A 415 40.34 -0.63 7.18
C SER A 415 40.36 -1.89 6.31
N GLY A 416 40.75 -1.79 5.03
CA GLY A 416 41.27 -2.93 4.24
C GLY A 416 40.29 -3.99 3.73
N ASP A 417 39.14 -3.63 3.15
CA ASP A 417 38.24 -4.60 2.47
C ASP A 417 37.98 -4.23 0.99
N GLU A 418 38.44 -5.08 0.05
CA GLU A 418 38.30 -4.94 -1.40
C GLU A 418 37.47 -6.13 -1.94
N ILE A 419 36.29 -5.89 -2.56
CA ILE A 419 35.53 -6.93 -3.28
C ILE A 419 35.18 -6.47 -4.70
N ASP A 420 35.66 -7.25 -5.68
CA ASP A 420 35.66 -7.03 -7.13
C ASP A 420 34.41 -7.61 -7.83
N TRP A 421 33.65 -6.74 -8.51
CA TRP A 421 32.40 -7.07 -9.24
C TRP A 421 32.59 -7.36 -10.73
N ALA A 422 33.82 -7.43 -11.25
CA ALA A 422 34.06 -7.37 -12.70
C ALA A 422 33.90 -8.67 -13.52
N HIS A 423 33.18 -9.71 -13.04
CA HIS A 423 33.25 -11.04 -13.68
C HIS A 423 31.92 -11.67 -14.18
N ILE A 424 30.87 -10.90 -14.47
CA ILE A 424 29.55 -11.49 -14.82
C ILE A 424 29.04 -11.26 -16.25
N LEU A 425 29.59 -10.35 -17.06
CA LEU A 425 28.93 -10.00 -18.34
C LEU A 425 29.86 -10.14 -19.56
N SER A 426 29.91 -11.33 -20.15
CA SER A 426 30.15 -11.47 -21.59
C SER A 426 29.77 -12.86 -22.11
N GLN A 427 28.75 -12.94 -22.99
CA GLN A 427 28.72 -13.81 -24.18
C GLN A 427 27.45 -13.59 -25.04
N GLU A 428 27.65 -13.29 -26.32
CA GLU A 428 26.64 -13.11 -27.38
C GLU A 428 26.29 -14.44 -28.11
N ARG A 429 25.16 -14.47 -28.84
CA ARG A 429 24.80 -15.59 -29.75
C ARG A 429 23.96 -15.15 -30.98
N GLU A 430 24.25 -15.78 -32.13
CA GLU A 430 23.65 -15.64 -33.48
C GLU A 430 22.23 -16.24 -33.70
N ALA A 431 21.55 -15.80 -34.77
CA ALA A 431 20.16 -16.12 -35.21
C ALA A 431 20.06 -17.24 -36.30
N PRO A 432 18.88 -17.90 -36.53
CA PRO A 432 18.05 -17.55 -37.73
C PRO A 432 16.52 -17.97 -37.79
N ALA A 433 15.82 -17.40 -38.80
CA ALA A 433 14.69 -17.78 -39.71
C ALA A 433 13.35 -18.50 -39.28
N PRO A 434 12.17 -18.18 -39.90
CA PRO A 434 10.84 -18.72 -39.52
C PRO A 434 10.13 -19.58 -40.60
N ASN A 435 9.06 -20.30 -40.21
CA ASN A 435 7.83 -20.43 -41.04
C ASN A 435 6.57 -21.07 -40.37
N ASP A 436 5.45 -20.37 -40.50
CA ASP A 436 4.06 -20.76 -40.89
C ASP A 436 3.15 -21.70 -40.07
N GLU A 437 1.84 -21.38 -40.17
CA GLU A 437 0.65 -21.97 -39.54
C GLU A 437 -0.48 -22.24 -40.55
N SER A 438 -1.41 -23.16 -40.18
CA SER A 438 -2.89 -23.11 -40.34
C SER A 438 -3.53 -24.53 -40.26
N PRO A 439 -4.88 -24.78 -40.20
CA PRO A 439 -6.06 -23.98 -39.79
C PRO A 439 -7.16 -24.71 -38.93
N LYS A 440 -8.06 -23.88 -38.35
CA LYS A 440 -9.52 -23.89 -38.02
C LYS A 440 -10.38 -25.19 -37.90
N ARG A 441 -10.84 -25.44 -36.66
CA ARG A 441 -12.07 -26.15 -36.21
C ARG A 441 -12.66 -25.33 -35.04
N SER A 442 -13.97 -25.36 -34.76
CA SER A 442 -14.51 -24.75 -33.53
C SER A 442 -13.92 -25.49 -32.34
N ILE A 443 -13.30 -24.76 -31.43
CA ILE A 443 -12.50 -25.38 -30.37
C ILE A 443 -13.37 -26.05 -29.30
N PHE A 444 -14.62 -25.61 -29.15
CA PHE A 444 -15.48 -26.00 -28.02
C PHE A 444 -16.21 -27.32 -28.25
N ASP A 445 -16.09 -27.88 -29.45
CA ASP A 445 -16.86 -29.05 -29.87
C ASP A 445 -16.54 -30.31 -29.04
N ASP A 446 -15.38 -30.33 -28.37
CA ASP A 446 -14.87 -31.48 -27.60
C ASP A 446 -14.88 -31.26 -26.06
N VAL A 447 -15.47 -30.16 -25.55
CA VAL A 447 -15.38 -29.76 -24.13
C VAL A 447 -16.12 -30.70 -23.15
N ASP A 448 -17.01 -31.53 -23.68
CA ASP A 448 -17.90 -32.45 -22.98
C ASP A 448 -17.62 -33.91 -23.32
N LYS A 449 -16.38 -34.23 -23.69
CA LYS A 449 -15.90 -35.60 -23.92
C LYS A 449 -15.18 -36.21 -22.72
#